data_AF-A0A246DPN3-F1
#
_entry.id   AF-A0A246DPN3-F1
#
_cell.length_a   1.000
_cell.length_b   1.000
_cell.length_c   1.000
_cell.angle_alpha   90.00
_cell.angle_beta   90.00
_cell.angle_gamma   90.00
#
_symmetry.space_group_name_H-M   'P 1'
#
loop_
_entity.id
_entity.type
_entity.pdbx_description
1 polymer ?
#
loop_
_entity_poly.entity_id
_entity_poly.type
_entity_poly.pdbx_seq_one_letter_code
_entity_poly.pdbx_strand_id
1 'polypeptide(L)' 'MLVAAGADVIERNGSRIKFEKDGIIASFHRPHPDKEAKSYQVRDAREFLMQIRITP' A
#
# COMPACT_ATOMS: atom_id res chain seq x y z
N MET A 1 1.57 -7.72 3.14
CA MET A 1 0.67 -7.18 4.20
C MET A 1 -0.64 -6.68 3.59
N LEU A 2 -0.66 -5.73 2.65
CA LEU A 2 -1.90 -5.21 2.06
C LEU A 2 -2.72 -6.23 1.26
N VAL A 3 -2.05 -7.12 0.50
CA VAL A 3 -2.73 -8.23 -0.20
C VAL A 3 -3.43 -9.18 0.79
N ALA A 4 -2.81 -9.46 1.93
CA ALA A 4 -3.42 -10.28 2.98
C ALA A 4 -4.61 -9.61 3.67
N ALA A 5 -4.72 -8.28 3.56
CA ALA A 5 -5.87 -7.48 4.01
C ALA A 5 -7.02 -7.43 2.98
N GLY A 6 -6.90 -8.20 1.88
CA GLY A 6 -7.89 -8.29 0.82
C GLY A 6 -7.86 -7.13 -0.17
N ALA A 7 -6.72 -6.45 -0.31
CA ALA A 7 -6.52 -5.44 -1.35
C ALA A 7 -5.94 -6.07 -2.62
N ASP A 8 -6.50 -5.69 -3.77
CA ASP A 8 -6.01 -6.06 -5.09
C ASP A 8 -4.77 -5.25 -5.47
N VAL A 9 -3.85 -5.87 -6.19
CA VAL A 9 -2.62 -5.24 -6.67
C VAL A 9 -2.79 -4.84 -8.12
N ILE A 10 -2.65 -3.54 -8.40
CA ILE A 10 -2.68 -3.00 -9.75
C ILE A 10 -1.26 -2.53 -10.09
N GLU A 11 -0.55 -3.32 -10.89
CA GLU A 11 0.75 -2.95 -11.42
C GLU A 11 0.61 -2.14 -12.71
N ARG A 12 1.33 -1.02 -12.80
CA ARG A 12 1.48 -0.24 -14.03
C ARG A 12 2.96 -0.15 -14.40
N ASN A 13 3.25 0.14 -15.67
CA ASN A 13 4.61 0.44 -16.11
C ASN A 13 5.16 1.65 -15.32
N GLY A 14 6.13 1.39 -14.44
CA GLY A 14 6.71 2.37 -13.52
C GLY A 14 7.18 1.75 -12.20
N SER A 15 7.77 2.56 -11.33
CA SER A 15 8.25 2.14 -10.01
C SER A 15 7.18 2.17 -8.91
N ARG A 16 5.92 2.42 -9.27
CA ARG A 16 4.79 2.53 -8.33
C ARG A 16 3.86 1.33 -8.47
N ILE A 17 3.46 0.77 -7.33
CA ILE A 17 2.44 -0.27 -7.21
C ILE A 17 1.19 0.39 -6.62
N LYS A 18 0.02 0.11 -7.19
CA LYS A 18 -1.24 0.55 -6.60
C LYS A 18 -1.91 -0.62 -5.88
N PHE A 19 -2.54 -0.34 -4.75
CA PHE A 19 -3.46 -1.24 -4.08
C PHE A 19 -4.86 -0.66 -4.17
N GLU A 20 -5.83 -1.51 -4.42
CA GLU A 20 -7.24 -1.13 -4.49
C GLU A 20 -8.06 -2.06 -3.61
N LYS A 21 -9.05 -1.50 -2.92
CA LYS A 21 -10.07 -2.26 -2.22
C LYS A 21 -11.32 -1.41 -2.06
N ASP A 22 -12.48 -1.97 -2.41
CA ASP A 22 -13.79 -1.32 -2.27
C ASP A 22 -13.84 0.10 -2.90
N GLY A 23 -13.13 0.31 -4.01
CA GLY A 23 -12.99 1.59 -4.72
C GLY A 23 -11.94 2.55 -4.14
N ILE A 24 -11.30 2.20 -3.02
CA ILE A 24 -10.25 2.99 -2.39
C ILE A 24 -8.90 2.58 -2.99
N ILE A 25 -8.18 3.55 -3.57
CA ILE A 25 -6.90 3.31 -4.24
C ILE A 25 -5.77 4.00 -3.48
N ALA A 26 -4.74 3.24 -3.10
CA ALA A 26 -3.48 3.78 -2.59
C ALA A 26 -2.33 3.45 -3.53
N SER A 27 -1.45 4.42 -3.77
CA SER A 27 -0.26 4.25 -4.63
C SER A 27 1.00 4.28 -3.78
N PHE A 28 1.79 3.22 -3.84
CA PHE A 28 3.06 3.10 -3.13
C PHE A 28 4.20 3.04 -4.12
N HIS A 29 5.36 3.58 -3.74
CA HIS A 29 6.59 3.22 -4.42
C HIS A 29 6.95 1.77 -4.09
N ARG A 30 7.45 1.03 -5.08
CA ARG A 30 8.02 -0.30 -4.86
C ARG A 30 8.94 -0.25 -3.65
N PRO A 31 8.88 -1.25 -2.75
CA PRO A 31 9.80 -1.32 -1.63
C PRO A 31 11.21 -1.20 -2.19
N HIS A 32 11.94 -0.17 -1.76
CA HIS A 32 13.36 -0.09 -2.10
C HIS A 32 14.06 -1.19 -1.30
N PRO A 33 15.06 -1.86 -1.88
CA PRO A 33 15.75 -2.98 -1.25
C PRO A 33 16.59 -2.61 -0.01
N ASP A 34 16.61 -1.34 0.39
CA ASP A 34 17.25 -0.90 1.62
C ASP A 34 16.42 -1.32 2.85
N LYS A 35 17.14 -1.75 3.90
CA LYS A 35 16.61 -2.45 5.08
C LYS A 35 15.58 -1.68 5.92
N GLU A 36 15.34 -0.41 5.63
CA GLU A 36 14.39 0.42 6.38
C GLU A 36 13.33 1.02 5.45
N ALA A 37 12.08 0.59 5.65
CA ALA A 37 10.95 1.28 5.06
C ALA A 37 10.94 2.72 5.58
N LYS A 38 10.92 3.69 4.66
CA LYS A 38 10.88 5.11 5.07
C LYS A 38 9.61 5.35 5.87
N SER A 39 9.69 6.18 6.91
CA SER A 39 8.58 6.46 7.84
C SER A 39 7.28 6.86 7.14
N TYR A 40 7.36 7.57 6.02
CA TYR A 40 6.19 7.92 5.20
C TYR A 40 5.50 6.69 4.60
N GLN A 41 6.24 5.65 4.19
CA GLN A 41 5.63 4.44 3.60
C GLN A 41 4.81 3.66 4.63
N VAL A 42 5.29 3.63 5.87
CA VAL A 42 4.55 3.01 6.99
C VAL A 42 3.29 3.82 7.29
N ARG A 43 3.40 5.16 7.32
CA ARG A 43 2.25 6.05 7.52
C ARG A 43 1.20 5.87 6.42
N ASP A 44 1.62 5.88 5.15
CA ASP A 44 0.71 5.75 4.00
C ASP A 44 0.02 4.38 4.01
N ALA A 45 0.73 3.31 4.42
CA ALA A 45 0.15 1.98 4.54
C ALA A 45 -0.87 1.92 5.68
N ARG A 46 -0.58 2.55 6.82
CA ARG A 46 -1.49 2.65 7.96
C ARG A 46 -2.75 3.42 7.60
N GLU A 47 -2.60 4.54 6.89
CA GLU A 47 -3.72 5.36 6.42
C GLU A 47 -4.62 4.57 5.48
N PHE A 48 -4.04 3.84 4.52
CA PHE A 48 -4.81 2.97 3.64
C PHE A 48 -5.56 1.87 4.40
N LEU A 49 -4.93 1.21 5.37
CA LEU A 49 -5.59 0.21 6.22
C LEU A 49 -6.78 0.82 6.98
N MET A 50 -6.62 2.01 7.57
CA MET A 50 -7.72 2.72 8.22
C MET A 50 -8.86 3.07 7.25
N GLN A 51 -8.54 3.52 6.03
CA GLN A 51 -9.55 3.85 5.01
C GLN A 51 -10.37 2.63 4.58
N ILE A 52 -9.74 1.46 4.46
CA ILE A 52 -10.42 0.19 4.16
C ILE A 52 -11.02 -0.48 5.42
N ARG A 53 -11.14 0.27 6.52
CA ARG A 53 -11.70 -0.15 7.82
C ARG A 53 -11.02 -1.37 8.43
N ILE A 54 -9.75 -1.59 8.11
CA ILE A 54 -8.90 -2.57 8.76
C ILE A 54 -8.07 -1.83 9.79
N THR A 55 -8.30 -2.15 11.06
CA THR A 55 -7.46 -1.61 12.14
C THR A 55 -6.15 -2.41 12.17
N PRO A 56 -4.99 -1.78 11.90
CA PRO A 56 -3.69 -2.45 11.95
C PRO A 56 -3.21 -2.73 13.38
#